data_AF-A0A415W7Y9-F1
#
_entry.id   AF-A0A415W7Y9-F1
#
_cell.length_a   1.000
_cell.length_b   1.000
_cell.length_c   1.000
_cell.angle_alpha   90.00
_cell.angle_beta   90.00
_cell.angle_gamma   90.00
#
_symmetry.space_group_name_H-M   'P 1'
#
loop_
_entity.id
_entity.type
_entity.pdbx_description
1 polymer ?
#
loop_
_entity_poly.entity_id
_entity_poly.type
_entity_poly.pdbx_seq_one_letter_code
_entity_poly.pdbx_strand_id
1 'polypeptide(L)'
;MINRLCKRLNQNIEVRQSLSSLRQEIKDSSKRELLLSWIHDGDLDLSVFLENEDAKTRKNAALLIGDLALSSESDAVFHAYQTEDTRFVKEAYLTALKSLNAAPYVDVFRKRYEELSLYEASDDEKKHVEHELHALSELINTIEPFKKHRFLGGRQTFHCIFRTNPLHPEITAALMEESSAASSKMGVRVKTNHLNRLLPIRTYNELLFQIPGMVSCKPDADVAASVIAGSNLMALLENTHEGDFPFYFRIGVKSRMALSERSKFAKKVASKLEELTGRKLRNSTSHYEFEIRMIEGKSGDYYLLVKLNTIVDRRFNYREEFIPTSIKPVNAALLVELAKDYMIPDAQILDPFCGVGTMLIERQKVVKGNTSYGIDHSPEAIEKAIYNTNLADQIVHYINKDCFTFTHDYPFDEIFTEMPYATGQKTEAEILEVYEKFFPFAKRVLGPEGTIIMYTRNREYVKQFAVKSNFRILKEIKITQRPESYLMILK
;
A
#
# COMPACT_ATOMS: atom_id res chain seq x y z
N MET A 1 8.49 -42.38 6.01
CA MET A 1 9.08 -41.59 7.12
C MET A 1 8.07 -41.33 8.23
N ILE A 2 6.88 -40.81 7.94
CA ILE A 2 5.77 -40.59 8.91
C ILE A 2 5.51 -41.81 9.80
N ASN A 3 5.22 -42.99 9.21
CA ASN A 3 4.96 -44.23 9.98
C ASN A 3 6.05 -44.57 11.01
N ARG A 4 7.33 -44.29 10.70
CA ARG A 4 8.43 -44.53 11.63
C ARG A 4 8.38 -43.53 12.79
N LEU A 5 8.10 -42.26 12.51
CA LEU A 5 8.01 -41.22 13.52
C LEU A 5 6.81 -41.44 14.45
N CYS A 6 5.64 -41.80 13.93
CA CYS A 6 4.46 -42.10 14.76
C CYS A 6 4.70 -43.31 15.68
N LYS A 7 5.30 -44.39 15.17
CA LYS A 7 5.67 -45.55 16.02
C LYS A 7 6.62 -45.17 17.15
N ARG A 8 7.58 -44.28 16.89
CA ARG A 8 8.50 -43.79 17.93
C ARG A 8 7.78 -42.98 19.00
N LEU A 9 6.80 -42.15 18.60
CA LEU A 9 5.97 -41.39 19.55
C LEU A 9 5.18 -42.33 20.46
N ASN A 10 4.50 -43.35 19.91
CA ASN A 10 3.75 -44.33 20.72
C ASN A 10 4.65 -45.15 21.66
N GLN A 11 5.93 -45.31 21.31
CA GLN A 11 6.93 -46.00 22.13
C GLN A 11 7.67 -45.07 23.10
N ASN A 12 7.33 -43.77 23.15
CA ASN A 12 8.04 -42.74 23.93
C ASN A 12 9.55 -42.63 23.61
N ILE A 13 9.96 -42.90 22.37
CA ILE A 13 11.37 -42.88 21.94
C ILE A 13 11.69 -41.56 21.23
N GLU A 14 12.62 -40.77 21.79
CA GLU A 14 13.04 -39.47 21.24
C GLU A 14 11.84 -38.58 20.85
N VAL A 15 10.90 -38.43 21.77
CA VAL A 15 9.60 -37.77 21.54
C VAL A 15 9.79 -36.37 20.94
N ARG A 16 10.65 -35.55 21.56
CA ARG A 16 10.94 -34.18 21.09
C ARG A 16 11.43 -34.13 19.65
N GLN A 17 12.40 -34.98 19.29
CA GLN A 17 12.96 -35.02 17.94
C GLN A 17 11.89 -35.49 16.95
N SER A 18 11.12 -36.50 17.32
CA SER A 18 10.06 -37.06 16.49
C SER A 18 8.97 -36.04 16.16
N LEU A 19 8.47 -35.29 17.15
CA LEU A 19 7.52 -34.19 16.94
C LEU A 19 8.10 -33.08 16.05
N SER A 20 9.35 -32.66 16.33
CA SER A 20 10.02 -31.64 15.54
C SER A 20 10.22 -32.07 14.08
N SER A 21 10.53 -33.34 13.84
CA SER A 21 10.67 -33.90 12.50
C SER A 21 9.32 -33.97 11.79
N LEU A 22 8.25 -34.42 12.46
CA LEU A 22 6.90 -34.45 11.88
C LEU A 22 6.49 -33.06 11.37
N ARG A 23 6.74 -31.99 12.14
CA ARG A 23 6.45 -30.61 11.70
C ARG A 23 7.17 -30.20 10.41
N GLN A 24 8.37 -30.72 10.16
CA GLN A 24 9.06 -30.46 8.88
C GLN A 24 8.48 -31.31 7.75
N GLU A 25 8.14 -32.57 8.05
CA GLU A 25 7.62 -33.51 7.05
C GLU A 25 6.22 -33.12 6.54
N ILE A 26 5.33 -32.59 7.39
CA ILE A 26 3.95 -32.21 7.00
C ILE A 26 3.87 -30.98 6.08
N LYS A 27 5.01 -30.36 5.75
CA LYS A 27 5.06 -29.35 4.67
C LYS A 27 4.77 -29.97 3.30
N ASP A 28 4.95 -31.28 3.18
CA ASP A 28 4.49 -32.09 2.06
C ASP A 28 3.05 -32.54 2.30
N SER A 29 2.13 -32.17 1.41
CA SER A 29 0.70 -32.44 1.54
C SER A 29 0.39 -33.94 1.68
N SER A 30 1.12 -34.81 0.96
CA SER A 30 0.90 -36.26 1.02
C SER A 30 1.28 -36.85 2.39
N LYS A 31 2.34 -36.31 2.99
CA LYS A 31 2.79 -36.71 4.32
C LYS A 31 1.90 -36.16 5.42
N ARG A 32 1.32 -34.97 5.20
CA ARG A 32 0.31 -34.38 6.08
C ARG A 32 -0.94 -35.26 6.13
N GLU A 33 -1.48 -35.66 4.98
CA GLU A 33 -2.63 -36.55 4.90
C GLU A 33 -2.38 -37.89 5.59
N LEU A 34 -1.20 -38.48 5.40
CA LEU A 34 -0.81 -39.70 6.09
C LEU A 34 -0.74 -39.53 7.61
N LEU A 35 -0.25 -38.39 8.13
CA LEU A 35 -0.23 -38.15 9.57
C LEU A 35 -1.66 -37.95 10.12
N LEU A 36 -2.53 -37.27 9.35
CA LEU A 36 -3.94 -37.10 9.73
C LEU A 36 -4.67 -38.45 9.81
N SER A 37 -4.37 -39.42 8.93
CA SER A 37 -4.99 -40.75 9.00
C SER A 37 -4.64 -41.46 10.31
N TRP A 38 -3.37 -41.42 10.75
CA TRP A 38 -2.96 -41.98 12.05
C TRP A 38 -3.75 -41.39 13.22
N ILE A 39 -4.04 -40.10 13.17
CA ILE A 39 -4.76 -39.41 14.24
C ILE A 39 -6.26 -39.78 14.18
N HIS A 40 -6.86 -39.77 12.99
CA HIS A 40 -8.27 -40.13 12.80
C HIS A 40 -8.57 -41.60 13.12
N ASP A 41 -7.63 -42.50 12.84
CA ASP A 41 -7.73 -43.93 13.15
C ASP A 41 -7.50 -44.21 14.65
N GLY A 42 -7.09 -43.21 15.44
CA GLY A 42 -6.78 -43.34 16.86
C GLY A 42 -5.41 -43.97 17.15
N ASP A 43 -4.59 -44.17 16.12
CA ASP A 43 -3.25 -44.75 16.22
C ASP A 43 -2.21 -43.77 16.80
N LEU A 44 -2.52 -42.48 16.87
CA LEU A 44 -1.67 -41.46 17.48
C LEU A 44 -2.52 -40.36 18.12
N ASP A 45 -2.37 -40.17 19.42
CA ASP A 45 -2.90 -39.01 20.15
C ASP A 45 -1.76 -38.00 20.36
N LEU A 46 -1.95 -36.76 19.90
CA LEU A 46 -0.97 -35.69 20.10
C LEU A 46 -1.18 -34.93 21.43
N SER A 47 -2.38 -34.99 22.00
CA SER A 47 -2.75 -34.26 23.22
C SER A 47 -1.95 -34.72 24.43
N VAL A 48 -1.64 -36.03 24.51
CA VAL A 48 -0.81 -36.63 25.57
C VAL A 48 0.57 -35.99 25.71
N PHE A 49 1.12 -35.41 24.64
CA PHE A 49 2.42 -34.76 24.66
C PHE A 49 2.38 -33.32 25.19
N LEU A 50 1.19 -32.75 25.41
CA LEU A 50 1.00 -31.43 26.01
C LEU A 50 1.29 -31.42 27.51
N GLU A 51 1.31 -32.59 28.17
CA GLU A 51 1.62 -32.76 29.60
C GLU A 51 3.05 -33.29 29.83
N ASN A 52 3.86 -33.42 28.77
CA ASN A 52 5.20 -33.97 28.88
C ASN A 52 6.12 -33.12 29.78
N GLU A 53 7.00 -33.73 30.57
CA GLU A 53 7.94 -33.03 31.45
C GLU A 53 8.88 -32.07 30.68
N ASP A 54 9.29 -32.41 29.45
CA ASP A 54 10.15 -31.56 28.63
C ASP A 54 9.36 -30.44 27.94
N ALA A 55 9.65 -29.20 28.32
CA ALA A 55 9.02 -27.99 27.77
C ALA A 55 9.11 -27.87 26.24
N LYS A 56 10.18 -28.40 25.62
CA LYS A 56 10.35 -28.36 24.17
C LYS A 56 9.51 -29.42 23.45
N THR A 57 9.24 -30.55 24.10
CA THR A 57 8.25 -31.54 23.67
C THR A 57 6.86 -30.90 23.64
N ARG A 58 6.42 -30.31 24.76
CA ARG A 58 5.12 -29.61 24.84
C ARG A 58 4.96 -28.53 23.76
N LYS A 59 6.00 -27.70 23.60
CA LYS A 59 6.08 -26.69 22.53
C LYS A 59 5.84 -27.27 21.14
N ASN A 60 6.54 -28.36 20.81
CA ASN A 60 6.43 -28.97 19.48
C ASN A 60 5.10 -29.70 19.29
N ALA A 61 4.54 -30.29 20.34
CA ALA A 61 3.22 -30.90 20.32
C ALA A 61 2.14 -29.87 19.98
N ALA A 62 2.08 -28.76 20.74
CA ALA A 62 1.13 -27.67 20.50
C ALA A 62 1.24 -27.13 19.07
N LEU A 63 2.45 -26.84 18.60
CA LEU A 63 2.64 -26.34 17.23
C LEU A 63 2.26 -27.37 16.17
N LEU A 64 2.53 -28.66 16.37
CA LEU A 64 2.13 -29.70 15.42
C LEU A 64 0.60 -29.82 15.34
N ILE A 65 -0.10 -29.77 16.48
CA ILE A 65 -1.56 -29.74 16.54
C ILE A 65 -2.10 -28.54 15.76
N GLY A 66 -1.52 -27.35 15.97
CA GLY A 66 -1.86 -26.13 15.24
C GLY A 66 -1.56 -26.19 13.73
N ASP A 67 -0.40 -26.72 13.34
CA ASP A 67 0.02 -26.87 11.94
C ASP A 67 -0.92 -27.84 11.18
N LEU A 68 -1.49 -28.83 11.89
CA LEU A 68 -2.48 -29.76 11.37
C LEU A 68 -3.91 -29.22 11.40
N ALA A 69 -4.19 -28.17 12.18
CA ALA A 69 -5.49 -27.57 12.40
C ALA A 69 -6.53 -28.52 13.05
N LEU A 70 -6.10 -29.31 14.05
CA LEU A 70 -6.93 -30.30 14.74
C LEU A 70 -7.91 -29.62 15.71
N SER A 71 -9.03 -29.09 15.21
CA SER A 71 -9.96 -28.28 16.01
C SER A 71 -10.57 -29.03 17.21
N SER A 72 -10.59 -30.38 17.20
CA SER A 72 -10.98 -31.19 18.36
C SER A 72 -10.08 -31.02 19.58
N GLU A 73 -8.83 -30.61 19.37
CA GLU A 73 -7.82 -30.46 20.42
C GLU A 73 -7.79 -29.06 21.04
N SER A 74 -8.71 -28.17 20.65
CA SER A 74 -8.72 -26.77 21.11
C SER A 74 -8.75 -26.67 22.64
N ASP A 75 -9.62 -27.45 23.29
CA ASP A 75 -9.77 -27.51 24.74
C ASP A 75 -8.48 -27.98 25.43
N ALA A 76 -7.85 -29.03 24.90
CA ALA A 76 -6.60 -29.58 25.44
C ALA A 76 -5.44 -28.58 25.33
N VAL A 77 -5.30 -27.93 24.17
CA VAL A 77 -4.28 -26.90 23.94
C VAL A 77 -4.52 -25.67 24.81
N PHE A 78 -5.77 -25.25 24.98
CA PHE A 78 -6.14 -24.14 25.86
C PHE A 78 -5.86 -24.46 27.33
N HIS A 79 -6.23 -25.65 27.80
CA HIS A 79 -5.93 -26.08 29.17
C HIS A 79 -4.42 -26.10 29.44
N ALA A 80 -3.65 -26.68 28.52
CA ALA A 80 -2.19 -26.70 28.62
C ALA A 80 -1.58 -25.29 28.62
N TYR A 81 -2.14 -24.33 27.87
CA TYR A 81 -1.71 -22.92 27.94
C TYR A 81 -1.93 -22.31 29.33
N GLN A 82 -3.07 -22.59 29.97
CA GLN A 82 -3.41 -22.06 31.28
C GLN A 82 -2.50 -22.61 32.39
N THR A 83 -2.15 -23.90 32.32
CA THR A 83 -1.31 -24.56 33.34
C THR A 83 0.20 -24.48 33.07
N GLU A 84 0.62 -24.01 31.89
CA GLU A 84 2.04 -23.87 31.56
C GLU A 84 2.72 -22.76 32.38
N ASP A 85 3.77 -23.10 33.10
CA ASP A 85 4.62 -22.13 33.83
C ASP A 85 5.82 -21.66 32.98
N THR A 86 6.22 -22.42 31.96
CA THR A 86 7.39 -22.14 31.14
C THR A 86 7.08 -21.08 30.08
N ARG A 87 7.44 -19.82 30.36
CA ARG A 87 7.11 -18.65 29.50
C ARG A 87 7.47 -18.80 28.02
N PHE A 88 8.62 -19.39 27.68
CA PHE A 88 9.03 -19.55 26.27
C PHE A 88 8.18 -20.56 25.48
N VAL A 89 7.32 -21.33 26.16
CA VAL A 89 6.37 -22.27 25.57
C VAL A 89 5.02 -21.62 25.34
N LYS A 90 4.58 -20.68 26.19
CA LYS A 90 3.26 -20.02 26.10
C LYS A 90 2.92 -19.46 24.71
N GLU A 91 3.88 -18.81 24.05
CA GLU A 91 3.74 -18.31 22.66
C GLU A 91 3.31 -19.40 21.67
N ALA A 92 3.78 -20.64 21.85
CA ALA A 92 3.51 -21.75 20.96
C ALA A 92 2.07 -22.25 21.06
N TYR A 93 1.50 -22.32 22.26
CA TYR A 93 0.09 -22.68 22.46
C TYR A 93 -0.84 -21.65 21.82
N LEU A 94 -0.58 -20.35 22.08
CA LEU A 94 -1.34 -19.25 21.48
C LEU A 94 -1.24 -19.25 19.95
N THR A 95 -0.07 -19.56 19.42
CA THR A 95 0.14 -19.71 17.97
C THR A 95 -0.67 -20.87 17.41
N ALA A 96 -0.71 -22.01 18.10
CA ALA A 96 -1.50 -23.16 17.68
C ALA A 96 -3.00 -22.85 17.67
N LEU A 97 -3.51 -22.23 18.74
CA LEU A 97 -4.93 -21.89 18.93
C LEU A 97 -5.52 -21.02 17.81
N LYS A 98 -4.70 -20.27 17.07
CA LYS A 98 -5.14 -19.51 15.88
C LYS A 98 -5.80 -20.39 14.82
N SER A 99 -5.41 -21.66 14.75
CA SER A 99 -5.91 -22.64 13.78
C SER A 99 -6.95 -23.61 14.36
N LEU A 100 -7.33 -23.48 15.64
CA LEU A 100 -8.13 -24.49 16.36
C LEU A 100 -9.52 -23.99 16.78
N ASN A 101 -9.97 -22.85 16.26
CA ASN A 101 -11.24 -22.22 16.64
C ASN A 101 -11.33 -21.92 18.16
N ALA A 102 -10.44 -21.05 18.65
CA ALA A 102 -10.37 -20.68 20.07
C ALA A 102 -11.36 -19.55 20.48
N ALA A 103 -12.40 -19.30 19.68
CA ALA A 103 -13.39 -18.25 19.95
C ALA A 103 -14.05 -18.33 21.34
N PRO A 104 -14.37 -19.51 21.89
CA PRO A 104 -14.98 -19.62 23.23
C PRO A 104 -14.13 -19.05 24.36
N TYR A 105 -12.81 -18.87 24.16
CA TYR A 105 -11.87 -18.46 25.21
C TYR A 105 -11.42 -17.00 25.11
N VAL A 106 -12.02 -16.22 24.20
CA VAL A 106 -11.56 -14.86 23.86
C VAL A 106 -11.49 -13.92 25.06
N ASP A 107 -12.45 -14.00 25.99
CA ASP A 107 -12.47 -13.19 27.22
C ASP A 107 -11.25 -13.49 28.11
N VAL A 108 -10.80 -14.75 28.16
CA VAL A 108 -9.62 -15.16 28.92
C VAL A 108 -8.36 -14.59 28.28
N PHE A 109 -8.26 -14.63 26.95
CA PHE A 109 -7.14 -14.03 26.23
C PHE A 109 -7.08 -12.52 26.42
N ARG A 110 -8.23 -11.81 26.37
CA ARG A 110 -8.31 -10.37 26.63
C ARG A 110 -7.81 -10.04 28.04
N LYS A 111 -8.35 -10.73 29.06
CA LYS A 111 -7.93 -10.53 30.45
C LYS A 111 -6.42 -10.77 30.63
N ARG A 112 -5.90 -11.86 30.06
CA ARG A 112 -4.47 -12.18 30.14
C ARG A 112 -3.60 -11.15 29.43
N TYR A 113 -4.05 -10.63 28.29
CA TYR A 113 -3.37 -9.56 27.58
C TYR A 113 -3.30 -8.28 28.44
N GLU A 114 -4.39 -7.91 29.12
CA GLU A 114 -4.44 -6.77 30.04
C GLU A 114 -3.48 -6.95 31.24
N GLU A 115 -3.50 -8.12 31.87
CA GLU A 115 -2.59 -8.47 32.96
C GLU A 115 -1.12 -8.34 32.55
N LEU A 116 -0.74 -8.92 31.41
CA LEU A 116 0.63 -8.83 30.89
C LEU A 116 1.01 -7.42 30.42
N SER A 117 0.02 -6.61 30.04
CA SER A 117 0.24 -5.22 29.65
C SER A 117 0.65 -4.34 30.83
N LEU A 118 0.21 -4.69 32.04
CA LEU A 118 0.52 -3.98 33.29
C LEU A 118 1.67 -4.64 34.07
N TYR A 119 2.13 -5.81 33.64
CA TYR A 119 3.20 -6.55 34.29
C TYR A 119 4.58 -5.94 33.99
N GLU A 120 5.31 -5.57 35.04
CA GLU A 120 6.71 -5.15 34.96
C GLU A 120 7.62 -6.39 34.94
N ALA A 121 8.01 -6.80 33.72
CA ALA A 121 8.90 -7.94 33.53
C ALA A 121 10.37 -7.57 33.84
N SER A 122 11.11 -8.51 34.44
CA SER A 122 12.57 -8.45 34.52
C SER A 122 13.21 -8.54 33.13
N ASP A 123 14.49 -8.18 33.03
CA ASP A 123 15.20 -8.14 31.74
C ASP A 123 15.30 -9.53 31.07
N ASP A 124 15.34 -10.61 31.85
CA ASP A 124 15.34 -11.99 31.36
C ASP A 124 13.96 -12.46 30.88
N GLU A 125 12.88 -11.96 31.47
CA GLU A 125 11.50 -12.32 31.12
C GLU A 125 10.92 -11.46 29.99
N LYS A 126 11.41 -10.23 29.83
CA LYS A 126 10.88 -9.20 28.90
C LYS A 126 10.58 -9.75 27.52
N LYS A 127 11.54 -10.46 26.93
CA LYS A 127 11.41 -11.05 25.60
C LYS A 127 10.24 -12.03 25.51
N HIS A 128 10.04 -12.84 26.54
CA HIS A 128 8.97 -13.84 26.56
C HIS A 128 7.59 -13.21 26.79
N VAL A 129 7.51 -12.19 27.63
CA VAL A 129 6.28 -11.40 27.83
C VAL A 129 5.88 -10.68 26.55
N GLU A 130 6.82 -10.05 25.85
CA GLU A 130 6.58 -9.43 24.54
C GLU A 130 6.06 -10.44 23.50
N HIS A 131 6.67 -11.63 23.46
CA HIS A 131 6.24 -12.70 22.55
C HIS A 131 4.83 -13.21 22.87
N GLU A 132 4.50 -13.39 24.16
CA GLU A 132 3.17 -13.82 24.59
C GLU A 132 2.11 -12.76 24.25
N LEU A 133 2.37 -11.49 24.55
CA LEU A 133 1.50 -10.36 24.18
C LEU A 133 1.26 -10.28 22.68
N HIS A 134 2.32 -10.46 21.88
CA HIS A 134 2.19 -10.47 20.42
C HIS A 134 1.32 -11.63 19.93
N ALA A 135 1.55 -12.85 20.46
CA ALA A 135 0.76 -14.02 20.10
C ALA A 135 -0.70 -13.90 20.54
N LEU A 136 -0.98 -13.35 21.73
CA LEU A 136 -2.32 -13.03 22.21
C LEU A 136 -3.02 -12.02 21.30
N SER A 137 -2.35 -10.91 20.96
CA SER A 137 -2.94 -9.89 20.09
C SER A 137 -3.32 -10.47 18.73
N GLU A 138 -2.43 -11.26 18.13
CA GLU A 138 -2.72 -11.91 16.86
C GLU A 138 -3.85 -12.93 16.98
N LEU A 139 -3.89 -13.73 18.04
CA LEU A 139 -4.96 -14.70 18.29
C LEU A 139 -6.32 -14.01 18.46
N ILE A 140 -6.39 -12.96 19.30
CA ILE A 140 -7.61 -12.18 19.51
C ILE A 140 -8.09 -11.60 18.17
N ASN A 141 -7.20 -11.05 17.35
CA ASN A 141 -7.53 -10.50 16.03
C ASN A 141 -8.07 -11.55 15.03
N THR A 142 -7.76 -12.85 15.21
CA THR A 142 -8.37 -13.93 14.41
C THR A 142 -9.80 -14.25 14.81
N ILE A 143 -10.16 -13.99 16.07
CA ILE A 143 -11.49 -14.27 16.64
C ILE A 143 -12.40 -13.05 16.49
N GLU A 144 -11.89 -11.88 16.86
CA GLU A 144 -12.56 -10.58 16.79
C GLU A 144 -11.93 -9.80 15.63
N PRO A 145 -12.58 -9.77 14.45
CA PRO A 145 -12.00 -9.14 13.28
C PRO A 145 -11.65 -7.69 13.56
N PHE A 146 -10.42 -7.32 13.22
CA PHE A 146 -9.91 -5.97 13.37
C PHE A 146 -10.90 -4.93 12.80
N LYS A 147 -11.48 -4.12 13.69
CA LYS A 147 -12.34 -2.99 13.30
C LYS A 147 -11.48 -1.73 13.22
N LYS A 148 -11.24 -1.27 12.00
CA LYS A 148 -10.53 -0.04 11.74
C LYS A 148 -11.31 1.17 12.26
N HIS A 149 -10.63 2.08 12.95
CA HIS A 149 -11.19 3.37 13.35
C HIS A 149 -11.56 4.18 12.12
N ARG A 150 -12.69 4.90 12.23
CA ARG A 150 -13.15 5.80 11.18
C ARG A 150 -12.59 7.18 11.42
N PHE A 151 -11.91 7.75 10.42
CA PHE A 151 -11.49 9.14 10.46
C PHE A 151 -12.72 10.05 10.34
N LEU A 152 -12.90 10.96 11.29
CA LEU A 152 -14.03 11.89 11.36
C LEU A 152 -13.72 13.27 10.77
N GLY A 153 -12.43 13.64 10.69
CA GLY A 153 -12.04 15.00 10.28
C GLY A 153 -12.53 16.03 11.29
N GLY A 154 -11.84 16.13 12.44
CA GLY A 154 -12.19 17.07 13.51
C GLY A 154 -11.87 18.54 13.22
N ARG A 155 -12.43 19.45 14.03
CA ARG A 155 -12.09 20.88 14.05
C ARG A 155 -10.74 21.10 14.74
N GLN A 156 -9.68 20.67 14.07
CA GLN A 156 -8.31 20.84 14.54
C GLN A 156 -7.43 21.32 13.41
N THR A 157 -6.27 21.85 13.77
CA THR A 157 -5.29 22.26 12.77
C THR A 157 -4.36 21.12 12.42
N PHE A 158 -4.37 20.73 11.15
CA PHE A 158 -3.45 19.75 10.59
C PHE A 158 -2.23 20.45 10.00
N HIS A 159 -1.07 19.85 10.24
CA HIS A 159 0.19 20.21 9.59
C HIS A 159 0.50 19.13 8.56
N CYS A 160 0.22 19.42 7.29
CA CYS A 160 0.24 18.43 6.23
C CYS A 160 1.43 18.64 5.28
N ILE A 161 1.89 17.54 4.69
CA ILE A 161 2.81 17.50 3.56
C ILE A 161 2.16 16.65 2.47
N PHE A 162 1.75 17.30 1.39
CA PHE A 162 1.24 16.65 0.18
C PHE A 162 2.44 16.37 -0.73
N ARG A 163 2.84 15.12 -0.85
CA ARG A 163 3.91 14.69 -1.75
C ARG A 163 3.44 14.83 -3.19
N THR A 164 4.14 15.58 -4.03
CA THR A 164 3.76 15.84 -5.43
C THR A 164 4.78 15.27 -6.40
N ASN A 165 4.61 15.54 -7.69
CA ASN A 165 5.73 15.53 -8.62
C ASN A 165 6.79 16.55 -8.15
N PRO A 166 8.08 16.17 -8.05
CA PRO A 166 9.13 17.04 -7.50
C PRO A 166 9.49 18.24 -8.40
N LEU A 167 9.10 18.23 -9.67
CA LEU A 167 9.32 19.33 -10.61
C LEU A 167 8.18 20.36 -10.62
N HIS A 168 6.97 19.95 -10.23
CA HIS A 168 5.76 20.78 -10.31
C HIS A 168 4.94 20.86 -9.00
N PRO A 169 5.55 21.04 -7.82
CA PRO A 169 4.80 21.16 -6.56
C PRO A 169 3.89 22.41 -6.53
N GLU A 170 4.22 23.46 -7.28
CA GLU A 170 3.47 24.71 -7.36
C GLU A 170 2.07 24.52 -7.96
N ILE A 171 1.89 23.55 -8.86
CA ILE A 171 0.58 23.25 -9.44
C ILE A 171 -0.39 22.76 -8.36
N THR A 172 0.02 21.80 -7.53
CA THR A 172 -0.79 21.36 -6.40
C THR A 172 -1.02 22.48 -5.39
N ALA A 173 -0.01 23.32 -5.12
CA ALA A 173 -0.15 24.43 -4.18
C ALA A 173 -1.19 25.46 -4.64
N ALA A 174 -1.20 25.81 -5.95
CA ALA A 174 -2.18 26.72 -6.52
C ALA A 174 -3.62 26.19 -6.36
N LEU A 175 -3.83 24.88 -6.53
CA LEU A 175 -5.14 24.24 -6.37
C LEU A 175 -5.64 24.17 -4.93
N MET A 176 -4.77 24.37 -3.93
CA MET A 176 -5.20 24.36 -2.53
C MET A 176 -5.95 25.64 -2.14
N GLU A 177 -5.68 26.76 -2.81
CA GLU A 177 -6.22 28.09 -2.46
C GLU A 177 -5.99 28.47 -0.98
N GLU A 178 -4.94 27.91 -0.37
CA GLU A 178 -4.57 28.12 1.03
C GLU A 178 -3.36 29.05 1.11
N SER A 179 -3.47 30.18 1.82
CA SER A 179 -2.35 31.13 1.96
C SER A 179 -1.13 30.53 2.67
N SER A 180 -1.34 29.46 3.46
CA SER A 180 -0.27 28.75 4.16
C SER A 180 0.45 27.70 3.31
N ALA A 181 0.00 27.46 2.06
CA ALA A 181 0.60 26.48 1.17
C ALA A 181 2.00 26.93 0.71
N ALA A 182 3.01 26.13 1.03
CA ALA A 182 4.40 26.36 0.66
C ALA A 182 4.96 25.19 -0.14
N SER A 183 5.32 25.44 -1.40
CA SER A 183 5.87 24.43 -2.32
C SER A 183 7.36 24.20 -2.09
N SER A 184 7.80 22.96 -2.31
CA SER A 184 9.21 22.56 -2.29
C SER A 184 9.42 21.27 -3.08
N LYS A 185 10.67 20.86 -3.30
CA LYS A 185 10.98 19.54 -3.89
C LYS A 185 10.43 18.35 -3.11
N MET A 186 10.05 18.56 -1.84
CA MET A 186 9.44 17.53 -0.99
C MET A 186 7.92 17.46 -1.10
N GLY A 187 7.31 18.33 -1.91
CA GLY A 187 5.87 18.51 -2.02
C GLY A 187 5.41 19.85 -1.45
N VAL A 188 4.10 19.94 -1.18
CA VAL A 188 3.45 21.14 -0.64
C VAL A 188 3.20 20.95 0.85
N ARG A 189 3.73 21.86 1.67
CA ARG A 189 3.40 21.95 3.09
C ARG A 189 2.22 22.90 3.27
N VAL A 190 1.27 22.53 4.13
CA VAL A 190 0.09 23.38 4.40
C VAL A 190 -0.35 23.19 5.84
N LYS A 191 -0.81 24.27 6.46
CA LYS A 191 -1.46 24.26 7.78
C LYS A 191 -2.93 24.59 7.57
N THR A 192 -3.83 23.64 7.81
CA THR A 192 -5.27 23.80 7.51
C THR A 192 -6.15 23.18 8.60
N ASN A 193 -7.32 23.76 8.82
CA ASN A 193 -8.43 23.18 9.60
C ASN A 193 -9.55 22.63 8.70
N HIS A 194 -9.36 22.67 7.37
CA HIS A 194 -10.33 22.24 6.37
C HIS A 194 -9.77 21.15 5.46
N LEU A 195 -9.14 20.12 6.06
CA LEU A 195 -8.46 19.04 5.33
C LEU A 195 -9.34 18.42 4.22
N ASN A 196 -10.64 18.24 4.49
CA ASN A 196 -11.59 17.65 3.53
C ASN A 196 -11.70 18.42 2.21
N ARG A 197 -11.35 19.72 2.16
CA ARG A 197 -11.30 20.50 0.92
C ARG A 197 -10.06 20.20 0.08
N LEU A 198 -8.99 19.74 0.72
CA LEU A 198 -7.71 19.43 0.06
C LEU A 198 -7.63 17.96 -0.42
N LEU A 199 -8.34 17.05 0.25
CA LEU A 199 -8.38 15.62 -0.11
C LEU A 199 -8.80 15.34 -1.57
N PRO A 200 -9.72 16.10 -2.21
CA PRO A 200 -10.09 15.88 -3.60
C PRO A 200 -9.01 16.27 -4.63
N ILE A 201 -7.98 17.04 -4.25
CA ILE A 201 -6.95 17.52 -5.18
C ILE A 201 -6.23 16.33 -5.83
N ARG A 202 -6.20 16.28 -7.16
CA ARG A 202 -5.77 15.10 -7.91
C ARG A 202 -4.26 15.05 -8.19
N THR A 203 -3.52 16.13 -7.92
CA THR A 203 -2.11 16.27 -8.33
C THR A 203 -1.07 15.88 -7.26
N TYR A 204 -1.50 15.34 -6.12
CA TYR A 204 -0.60 14.80 -5.10
C TYR A 204 -0.56 13.26 -5.06
N ASN A 205 0.59 12.69 -4.74
CA ASN A 205 0.83 11.25 -4.65
C ASN A 205 0.46 10.67 -3.27
N GLU A 206 0.75 11.42 -2.21
CA GLU A 206 0.61 10.96 -0.84
C GLU A 206 0.38 12.13 0.11
N LEU A 207 -0.45 11.92 1.13
CA LEU A 207 -0.67 12.86 2.24
C LEU A 207 0.06 12.35 3.48
N LEU A 208 0.93 13.19 4.03
CA LEU A 208 1.66 12.95 5.27
C LEU A 208 1.35 14.06 6.28
N PHE A 209 1.44 13.73 7.56
CA PHE A 209 1.20 14.64 8.67
C PHE A 209 2.49 14.83 9.46
N GLN A 210 2.82 16.08 9.75
CA GLN A 210 3.86 16.43 10.71
C GLN A 210 3.18 16.67 12.06
N ILE A 211 3.53 15.87 13.07
CA ILE A 211 2.85 15.95 14.36
C ILE A 211 3.65 16.86 15.31
N PRO A 212 3.01 17.86 15.94
CA PRO A 212 3.66 18.67 16.96
C PRO A 212 4.27 17.80 18.06
N GLY A 213 5.51 18.11 18.44
CA GLY A 213 6.29 17.32 19.41
C GLY A 213 7.11 16.18 18.81
N MET A 214 6.93 15.82 17.53
CA MET A 214 7.77 14.81 16.85
C MET A 214 8.16 15.20 15.41
N VAL A 215 9.05 16.19 15.28
CA VAL A 215 9.54 16.62 13.95
C VAL A 215 10.73 15.78 13.49
N SER A 216 11.67 15.52 14.39
CA SER A 216 12.88 14.74 14.12
C SER A 216 13.43 14.08 15.37
N CYS A 217 14.19 13.01 15.19
CA CYS A 217 14.90 12.34 16.27
C CYS A 217 16.26 11.79 15.81
N LYS A 218 17.15 11.52 16.76
CA LYS A 218 18.40 10.79 16.49
C LYS A 218 18.09 9.35 16.04
N PRO A 219 19.00 8.67 15.33
CA PRO A 219 18.84 7.27 14.90
C PRO A 219 19.06 6.27 16.04
N ASP A 220 18.37 6.49 17.15
CA ASP A 220 18.36 5.63 18.34
C ASP A 220 16.92 5.21 18.64
N ALA A 221 16.72 3.94 18.97
CA ALA A 221 15.38 3.36 19.05
C ALA A 221 14.60 3.87 20.29
N ASP A 222 15.28 4.00 21.43
CA ASP A 222 14.69 4.48 22.67
C ASP A 222 14.36 5.98 22.57
N VAL A 223 15.28 6.76 22.00
CA VAL A 223 15.05 8.19 21.73
C VAL A 223 13.88 8.37 20.76
N ALA A 224 13.84 7.62 19.65
CA ALA A 224 12.75 7.73 18.68
C ALA A 224 11.39 7.40 19.31
N ALA A 225 11.30 6.29 20.04
CA ALA A 225 10.07 5.89 20.73
C ALA A 225 9.63 6.94 21.76
N SER A 226 10.57 7.49 22.54
CA SER A 226 10.29 8.53 23.53
C SER A 226 9.77 9.82 22.91
N VAL A 227 10.39 10.27 21.80
CA VAL A 227 9.93 11.45 21.05
C VAL A 227 8.52 11.24 20.50
N ILE A 228 8.22 10.06 19.96
CA ILE A 228 6.89 9.75 19.41
C ILE A 228 5.85 9.69 20.54
N ALA A 229 6.14 8.98 21.63
CA ALA A 229 5.24 8.82 22.78
C ALA A 229 4.92 10.16 23.47
N GLY A 230 5.91 11.05 23.57
CA GLY A 230 5.75 12.39 24.16
C GLY A 230 5.17 13.45 23.21
N SER A 231 4.77 13.08 21.99
CA SER A 231 4.21 14.00 21.00
C SER A 231 2.69 14.13 21.09
N ASN A 232 2.12 15.02 20.29
CA ASN A 232 0.67 15.17 20.17
C ASN A 232 -0.01 14.06 19.34
N LEU A 233 0.68 12.95 19.02
CA LEU A 233 0.13 11.89 18.18
C LEU A 233 -1.11 11.24 18.78
N MET A 234 -1.06 10.83 20.06
CA MET A 234 -2.20 10.18 20.71
C MET A 234 -3.41 11.11 20.78
N ALA A 235 -3.20 12.36 21.19
CA ALA A 235 -4.25 13.38 21.20
C ALA A 235 -4.82 13.65 19.80
N LEU A 236 -4.01 13.62 18.75
CA LEU A 236 -4.48 13.76 17.38
C LEU A 236 -5.42 12.62 17.00
N LEU A 237 -5.03 11.37 17.28
CA LEU A 237 -5.81 10.17 16.96
C LEU A 237 -7.16 10.20 17.69
N GLU A 238 -7.14 10.42 19.00
CA GLU A 238 -8.35 10.52 19.83
C GLU A 238 -9.31 11.61 19.33
N ASN A 239 -8.80 12.77 18.91
CA ASN A 239 -9.64 13.88 18.44
C ASN A 239 -10.12 13.75 16.98
N THR A 240 -9.52 12.88 16.16
CA THR A 240 -9.87 12.76 14.73
C THR A 240 -10.53 11.46 14.32
N HIS A 241 -10.70 10.54 15.26
CA HIS A 241 -11.21 9.21 14.96
C HIS A 241 -12.37 8.86 15.88
N GLU A 242 -13.24 8.01 15.37
CA GLU A 242 -14.31 7.39 16.14
C GLU A 242 -13.77 6.15 16.86
N GLY A 243 -14.11 5.99 18.14
CA GLY A 243 -13.70 4.87 18.98
C GLY A 243 -12.57 5.24 19.94
N ASP A 244 -12.27 4.32 20.84
CA ASP A 244 -11.21 4.45 21.84
C ASP A 244 -9.98 3.63 21.43
N PHE A 245 -8.84 3.91 22.07
CA PHE A 245 -7.63 3.08 21.95
C PHE A 245 -7.93 1.59 22.20
N PRO A 246 -7.19 0.67 21.53
CA PRO A 246 -5.90 0.89 20.88
C PRO A 246 -5.96 1.25 19.39
N PHE A 247 -5.04 2.10 18.93
CA PHE A 247 -4.78 2.28 17.50
C PHE A 247 -3.59 1.46 17.03
N TYR A 248 -3.68 0.92 15.81
CA TYR A 248 -2.65 0.06 15.27
C TYR A 248 -1.72 0.81 14.32
N PHE A 249 -0.41 0.64 14.50
CA PHE A 249 0.61 1.35 13.74
C PHE A 249 1.64 0.41 13.12
N ARG A 250 2.40 0.96 12.17
CA ARG A 250 3.64 0.36 11.68
C ARG A 250 4.75 1.41 11.63
N ILE A 251 5.99 1.00 11.87
CA ILE A 251 7.18 1.82 11.61
C ILE A 251 7.69 1.59 10.17
N GLY A 252 7.79 2.66 9.40
CA GLY A 252 8.35 2.68 8.05
C GLY A 252 9.66 3.45 8.01
N VAL A 253 10.79 2.76 7.86
CA VAL A 253 12.12 3.38 7.86
C VAL A 253 12.65 3.53 6.43
N LYS A 254 12.94 4.76 6.03
CA LYS A 254 13.65 5.08 4.79
C LYS A 254 15.03 5.62 5.13
N SER A 255 16.01 4.73 5.13
CA SER A 255 17.42 5.02 5.41
C SER A 255 18.35 4.31 4.43
N ARG A 256 19.63 4.69 4.47
CA ARG A 256 20.75 4.06 3.76
C ARG A 256 21.15 2.70 4.34
N MET A 257 20.68 2.38 5.54
CA MET A 257 20.94 1.10 6.22
C MET A 257 20.47 -0.09 5.39
N ALA A 258 21.12 -1.24 5.60
CA ALA A 258 20.71 -2.50 5.00
C ALA A 258 19.30 -2.91 5.48
N LEU A 259 18.57 -3.67 4.66
CA LEU A 259 17.18 -4.06 4.97
C LEU A 259 17.05 -4.76 6.33
N SER A 260 17.97 -5.67 6.66
CA SER A 260 17.97 -6.41 7.93
C SER A 260 18.15 -5.51 9.15
N GLU A 261 19.01 -4.50 9.06
CA GLU A 261 19.24 -3.52 10.13
C GLU A 261 18.03 -2.61 10.31
N ARG A 262 17.44 -2.14 9.20
CA ARG A 262 16.19 -1.36 9.24
C ARG A 262 15.06 -2.12 9.92
N SER A 263 14.89 -3.40 9.61
CA SER A 263 13.86 -4.24 10.24
C SER A 263 14.10 -4.41 11.74
N LYS A 264 15.36 -4.61 12.17
CA LYS A 264 15.70 -4.70 13.60
C LYS A 264 15.44 -3.38 14.32
N PHE A 265 15.84 -2.26 13.73
CA PHE A 265 15.62 -0.93 14.29
C PHE A 265 14.12 -0.62 14.40
N ALA A 266 13.35 -0.82 13.33
CA ALA A 266 11.90 -0.62 13.33
C ALA A 266 11.19 -1.46 14.41
N LYS A 267 11.61 -2.73 14.58
CA LYS A 267 11.06 -3.61 15.62
C LYS A 267 11.35 -3.09 17.03
N LYS A 268 12.57 -2.58 17.28
CA LYS A 268 12.94 -1.99 18.57
C LYS A 268 12.13 -0.73 18.87
N VAL A 269 12.00 0.20 17.90
CA VAL A 269 11.18 1.41 18.05
C VAL A 269 9.74 1.04 18.34
N ALA A 270 9.18 0.07 17.60
CA ALA A 270 7.82 -0.39 17.80
C ALA A 270 7.59 -0.93 19.22
N SER A 271 8.42 -1.89 19.68
CA SER A 271 8.26 -2.48 21.02
C SER A 271 8.33 -1.41 22.11
N LYS A 272 9.32 -0.50 22.01
CA LYS A 272 9.48 0.56 23.00
C LYS A 272 8.33 1.57 22.98
N LEU A 273 7.76 1.87 21.81
CA LEU A 273 6.61 2.75 21.69
C LEU A 273 5.34 2.12 22.28
N GLU A 274 5.13 0.81 22.08
CA GLU A 274 4.03 0.08 22.72
C GLU A 274 4.14 0.15 24.25
N GLU A 275 5.34 -0.06 24.80
CA GLU A 275 5.61 0.08 26.24
C GLU A 275 5.29 1.49 26.74
N LEU A 276 5.89 2.52 26.13
CA LEU A 276 5.77 3.92 26.57
C LEU A 276 4.36 4.49 26.46
N THR A 277 3.53 3.94 25.56
CA THR A 277 2.13 4.37 25.39
C THR A 277 1.16 3.55 26.21
N GLY A 278 1.63 2.63 27.07
CA GLY A 278 0.77 1.70 27.78
C GLY A 278 -0.08 0.85 26.84
N ARG A 279 0.48 0.52 25.66
CA ARG A 279 -0.16 -0.26 24.57
C ARG A 279 -1.46 0.35 24.03
N LYS A 280 -1.64 1.66 24.22
CA LYS A 280 -2.63 2.46 23.47
C LYS A 280 -2.28 2.50 21.98
N LEU A 281 -0.99 2.53 21.64
CA LEU A 281 -0.53 2.27 20.27
C LEU A 281 0.00 0.84 20.19
N ARG A 282 -0.45 0.06 19.19
CA ARG A 282 -0.05 -1.34 19.01
C ARG A 282 0.55 -1.58 17.63
N ASN A 283 1.68 -2.25 17.56
CA ASN A 283 2.35 -2.50 16.30
C ASN A 283 1.68 -3.66 15.54
N SER A 284 1.31 -3.43 14.29
CA SER A 284 0.82 -4.47 13.38
C SER A 284 1.44 -4.29 11.99
N THR A 285 1.98 -5.36 11.42
CA THR A 285 2.52 -5.32 10.05
C THR A 285 1.45 -5.45 8.98
N SER A 286 0.26 -5.97 9.35
CA SER A 286 -0.80 -6.37 8.41
C SER A 286 -2.08 -5.55 8.58
N HIS A 287 -2.42 -5.14 9.81
CA HIS A 287 -3.67 -4.45 10.14
C HIS A 287 -3.39 -3.11 10.85
N TYR A 288 -2.64 -2.23 10.19
CA TYR A 288 -2.29 -0.92 10.74
C TYR A 288 -3.11 0.22 10.13
N GLU A 289 -3.44 1.17 10.99
CA GLU A 289 -4.31 2.32 10.74
C GLU A 289 -3.52 3.55 10.33
N PHE A 290 -2.27 3.60 10.76
CA PHE A 290 -1.34 4.62 10.36
C PHE A 290 0.09 4.09 10.33
N GLU A 291 0.93 4.76 9.55
CA GLU A 291 2.35 4.46 9.46
C GLU A 291 3.16 5.64 9.98
N ILE A 292 4.08 5.39 10.88
CA ILE A 292 5.09 6.36 11.29
C ILE A 292 6.28 6.21 10.33
N ARG A 293 6.44 7.21 9.47
CA ARG A 293 7.51 7.31 8.48
C ARG A 293 8.73 7.99 9.10
N MET A 294 9.81 7.24 9.22
CA MET A 294 11.13 7.73 9.63
C MET A 294 12.01 7.88 8.39
N ILE A 295 12.34 9.11 8.01
CA ILE A 295 13.13 9.40 6.80
C ILE A 295 14.48 9.97 7.19
N GLU A 296 15.55 9.25 6.88
CA GLU A 296 16.91 9.68 7.18
C GLU A 296 17.26 10.95 6.42
N GLY A 297 17.63 11.99 7.17
CA GLY A 297 18.13 13.26 6.67
C GLY A 297 19.61 13.20 6.29
N LYS A 298 20.12 14.31 5.75
CA LYS A 298 21.56 14.43 5.45
C LYS A 298 22.44 14.43 6.70
N SER A 299 21.92 14.85 7.86
CA SER A 299 22.62 14.83 9.15
C SER A 299 22.72 13.44 9.77
N GLY A 300 21.98 12.45 9.24
CA GLY A 300 21.80 11.14 9.87
C GLY A 300 20.61 11.07 10.83
N ASP A 301 20.01 12.19 11.21
CA ASP A 301 18.77 12.21 11.99
C ASP A 301 17.57 11.74 11.16
N TYR A 302 16.56 11.20 11.82
CA TYR A 302 15.29 10.87 11.20
C TYR A 302 14.32 12.03 11.27
N TYR A 303 13.73 12.40 10.13
CA TYR A 303 12.50 13.17 10.07
C TYR A 303 11.31 12.24 10.29
N LEU A 304 10.39 12.64 11.16
CA LEU A 304 9.22 11.85 11.55
C LEU A 304 7.96 12.42 10.91
N LEU A 305 7.21 11.57 10.23
CA LEU A 305 5.94 11.91 9.60
C LEU A 305 4.93 10.78 9.83
N VAL A 306 3.65 11.08 9.75
CA VAL A 306 2.57 10.09 9.88
C VAL A 306 1.78 10.01 8.58
N LYS A 307 1.50 8.79 8.13
CA LYS A 307 0.50 8.52 7.10
C LYS A 307 -0.72 7.91 7.76
N LEU A 308 -1.88 8.57 7.71
CA LEU A 308 -3.13 8.02 8.22
C LEU A 308 -3.79 7.18 7.12
N ASN A 309 -3.75 5.85 7.24
CA ASN A 309 -4.45 4.95 6.32
C ASN A 309 -5.95 4.92 6.55
N THR A 310 -6.42 5.47 7.67
CA THR A 310 -7.84 5.69 7.99
C THR A 310 -8.51 6.73 7.08
N ILE A 311 -7.73 7.58 6.41
CA ILE A 311 -8.21 8.46 5.34
C ILE A 311 -8.23 7.66 4.04
N VAL A 312 -9.43 7.41 3.51
CA VAL A 312 -9.61 6.69 2.24
C VAL A 312 -9.38 7.65 1.08
N ASP A 313 -8.42 7.34 0.21
CA ASP A 313 -8.20 8.06 -1.04
C ASP A 313 -9.22 7.60 -2.09
N ARG A 314 -10.16 8.49 -2.44
CA ARG A 314 -11.23 8.21 -3.40
C ARG A 314 -11.04 8.88 -4.77
N ARG A 315 -9.94 9.62 -4.95
CA ARG A 315 -9.76 10.51 -6.12
C ARG A 315 -9.83 9.76 -7.44
N PHE A 316 -9.34 8.53 -7.45
CA PHE A 316 -9.22 7.70 -8.64
C PHE A 316 -10.03 6.42 -8.55
N ASN A 317 -11.17 6.42 -7.85
CA ASN A 317 -12.03 5.23 -7.72
C ASN A 317 -12.48 4.64 -9.05
N TYR A 318 -12.54 5.45 -10.11
CA TYR A 318 -12.83 4.97 -11.45
C TYR A 318 -11.77 4.01 -12.01
N ARG A 319 -10.57 3.98 -11.41
CA ARG A 319 -9.40 3.25 -11.89
C ARG A 319 -9.34 1.84 -11.29
N GLU A 320 -10.30 1.01 -11.65
CA GLU A 320 -10.32 -0.40 -11.21
C GLU A 320 -9.48 -1.29 -12.14
N GLU A 321 -9.48 -1.03 -13.46
CA GLU A 321 -8.90 -1.93 -14.46
C GLU A 321 -7.70 -1.36 -15.19
N PHE A 322 -6.49 -1.92 -15.04
CA PHE A 322 -5.25 -1.39 -15.64
C PHE A 322 -4.44 -2.41 -16.46
N ILE A 323 -3.48 -1.88 -17.23
CA ILE A 323 -2.40 -2.66 -17.85
C ILE A 323 -1.04 -2.11 -17.38
N PRO A 324 0.05 -2.89 -17.41
CA PRO A 324 1.35 -2.50 -16.83
C PRO A 324 1.94 -1.18 -17.37
N THR A 325 1.61 -0.81 -18.60
CA THR A 325 2.09 0.41 -19.28
C THR A 325 1.21 1.63 -19.06
N SER A 326 0.08 1.51 -18.36
CA SER A 326 -0.84 2.62 -18.16
C SER A 326 -0.21 3.77 -17.35
N ILE A 327 -0.44 5.02 -17.78
CA ILE A 327 -0.16 6.18 -16.93
C ILE A 327 -0.86 6.08 -15.57
N LYS A 328 -0.18 6.54 -14.53
CA LYS A 328 -0.77 6.72 -13.20
C LYS A 328 -1.76 7.89 -13.25
N PRO A 329 -2.99 7.76 -12.72
CA PRO A 329 -3.97 8.84 -12.74
C PRO A 329 -3.49 10.17 -12.15
N VAL A 330 -2.71 10.15 -11.07
CA VAL A 330 -2.08 11.36 -10.49
C VAL A 330 -1.16 12.10 -11.46
N ASN A 331 -0.48 11.36 -12.35
CA ASN A 331 0.35 11.98 -13.39
C ASN A 331 -0.53 12.55 -14.50
N ALA A 332 -1.56 11.82 -14.96
CA ALA A 332 -2.52 12.33 -15.94
C ALA A 332 -3.21 13.61 -15.44
N ALA A 333 -3.67 13.64 -14.19
CA ALA A 333 -4.22 14.83 -13.54
C ALA A 333 -3.24 16.02 -13.55
N LEU A 334 -1.96 15.77 -13.26
CA LEU A 334 -0.93 16.82 -13.34
C LEU A 334 -0.74 17.32 -14.78
N LEU A 335 -0.72 16.43 -15.77
CA LEU A 335 -0.59 16.83 -17.18
C LEU A 335 -1.76 17.71 -17.63
N VAL A 336 -2.98 17.36 -17.21
CA VAL A 336 -4.18 18.16 -17.48
C VAL A 336 -4.05 19.55 -16.87
N GLU A 337 -3.67 19.66 -15.59
CA GLU A 337 -3.49 20.97 -14.93
C GLU A 337 -2.39 21.82 -15.57
N LEU A 338 -1.31 21.21 -16.05
CA LEU A 338 -0.23 21.91 -16.74
C LEU A 338 -0.62 22.38 -18.15
N ALA A 339 -1.57 21.70 -18.80
CA ALA A 339 -2.01 22.01 -20.16
C ALA A 339 -3.38 22.70 -20.24
N LYS A 340 -4.08 22.91 -19.11
CA LYS A 340 -5.48 23.38 -19.11
C LYS A 340 -5.73 24.66 -19.89
N ASP A 341 -4.77 25.60 -19.87
CA ASP A 341 -4.87 26.88 -20.60
C ASP A 341 -4.76 26.71 -22.13
N TYR A 342 -4.38 25.51 -22.59
CA TYR A 342 -4.29 25.13 -24.00
C TYR A 342 -5.40 24.14 -24.40
N MET A 343 -6.22 23.69 -23.45
CA MET A 343 -7.35 22.81 -23.73
C MET A 343 -8.55 23.63 -24.20
N ILE A 344 -9.32 23.06 -25.11
CA ILE A 344 -10.47 23.74 -25.72
C ILE A 344 -11.77 23.28 -25.04
N PRO A 345 -12.54 24.17 -24.39
CA PRO A 345 -13.88 23.83 -23.88
C PRO A 345 -14.80 23.36 -25.01
N ASP A 346 -15.65 22.38 -24.73
CA ASP A 346 -16.60 21.79 -25.69
C ASP A 346 -15.95 21.21 -26.96
N ALA A 347 -14.65 20.89 -26.89
CA ALA A 347 -13.91 20.27 -27.99
C ALA A 347 -14.37 18.86 -28.34
N GLN A 348 -14.14 18.47 -29.60
CA GLN A 348 -13.99 17.09 -30.03
C GLN A 348 -12.55 16.63 -29.78
N ILE A 349 -12.37 15.72 -28.83
CA ILE A 349 -11.04 15.27 -28.37
C ILE A 349 -10.74 13.87 -28.88
N LEU A 350 -9.50 13.66 -29.31
CA LEU A 350 -8.96 12.36 -29.69
C LEU A 350 -7.76 11.97 -28.82
N ASP A 351 -7.78 10.76 -28.27
CA ASP A 351 -6.59 10.07 -27.79
C ASP A 351 -6.33 8.85 -28.70
N PRO A 352 -5.36 8.93 -29.63
CA PRO A 352 -5.08 7.85 -30.58
C PRO A 352 -4.32 6.66 -29.98
N PHE A 353 -3.89 6.77 -28.70
CA PHE A 353 -3.19 5.72 -27.96
C PHE A 353 -3.78 5.60 -26.54
N CYS A 354 -5.09 5.45 -26.46
CA CYS A 354 -5.83 5.73 -25.23
C CYS A 354 -5.58 4.75 -24.08
N GLY A 355 -5.03 3.56 -24.38
CA GLY A 355 -4.90 2.48 -23.41
C GLY A 355 -6.22 2.26 -22.68
N VAL A 356 -6.18 2.35 -21.36
CA VAL A 356 -7.34 2.19 -20.47
C VAL A 356 -8.10 3.50 -20.17
N GLY A 357 -7.97 4.51 -21.04
CA GLY A 357 -8.78 5.72 -21.03
C GLY A 357 -8.39 6.81 -20.02
N THR A 358 -7.28 6.64 -19.29
CA THR A 358 -6.95 7.48 -18.13
C THR A 358 -6.75 8.96 -18.50
N MET A 359 -6.13 9.26 -19.65
CA MET A 359 -5.89 10.63 -20.10
C MET A 359 -7.21 11.36 -20.38
N LEU A 360 -8.09 10.76 -21.19
CA LEU A 360 -9.41 11.33 -21.52
C LEU A 360 -10.28 11.52 -20.27
N ILE A 361 -10.28 10.55 -19.35
CA ILE A 361 -11.07 10.64 -18.11
C ILE A 361 -10.65 11.84 -17.26
N GLU A 362 -9.34 12.02 -17.06
CA GLU A 362 -8.82 13.13 -16.27
C GLU A 362 -9.02 14.47 -16.97
N ARG A 363 -8.87 14.52 -18.30
CA ARG A 363 -9.16 15.72 -19.11
C ARG A 363 -10.59 16.20 -18.88
N GLN A 364 -11.56 15.30 -19.04
CA GLN A 364 -13.01 15.60 -18.91
C GLN A 364 -13.42 16.00 -17.47
N LYS A 365 -12.58 15.77 -16.45
CA LYS A 365 -12.83 16.24 -15.08
C LYS A 365 -12.43 17.70 -14.85
N VAL A 366 -11.51 18.25 -15.65
CA VAL A 366 -11.01 19.63 -15.49
C VAL A 366 -11.60 20.56 -16.54
N VAL A 367 -11.47 20.21 -17.83
CA VAL A 367 -12.05 20.99 -18.94
C VAL A 367 -13.06 20.09 -19.64
N LYS A 368 -14.33 20.52 -19.67
CA LYS A 368 -15.40 19.74 -20.30
C LYS A 368 -15.24 19.79 -21.81
N GLY A 369 -15.20 18.62 -22.44
CA GLY A 369 -15.30 18.42 -23.88
C GLY A 369 -16.72 18.04 -24.27
N ASN A 370 -17.06 18.25 -25.54
CA ASN A 370 -18.34 17.86 -26.10
C ASN A 370 -18.37 16.34 -26.34
N THR A 371 -17.35 15.83 -27.04
CA THR A 371 -17.22 14.39 -27.28
C THR A 371 -15.75 13.98 -27.29
N SER A 372 -15.46 12.78 -26.78
CA SER A 372 -14.11 12.23 -26.67
C SER A 372 -14.05 10.88 -27.36
N TYR A 373 -12.97 10.64 -28.10
CA TYR A 373 -12.70 9.40 -28.80
C TYR A 373 -11.37 8.81 -28.34
N GLY A 374 -11.37 7.53 -27.99
CA GLY A 374 -10.16 6.80 -27.61
C GLY A 374 -9.91 5.66 -28.58
N ILE A 375 -8.70 5.57 -29.13
CA ILE A 375 -8.29 4.50 -30.03
C ILE A 375 -7.14 3.73 -29.38
N ASP A 376 -7.22 2.40 -29.41
CA ASP A 376 -6.12 1.53 -29.04
C ASP A 376 -6.18 0.23 -29.86
N HIS A 377 -5.02 -0.33 -30.19
CA HIS A 377 -4.94 -1.58 -30.93
C HIS A 377 -5.24 -2.80 -30.04
N SER A 378 -5.11 -2.66 -28.72
CA SER A 378 -5.36 -3.73 -27.76
C SER A 378 -6.86 -3.83 -27.43
N PRO A 379 -7.53 -4.95 -27.74
CA PRO A 379 -8.93 -5.14 -27.37
C PRO A 379 -9.11 -5.13 -25.84
N GLU A 380 -8.17 -5.73 -25.10
CA GLU A 380 -8.18 -5.73 -23.63
C GLU A 380 -8.11 -4.30 -23.07
N ALA A 381 -7.27 -3.42 -23.64
CA ALA A 381 -7.15 -2.05 -23.17
C ALA A 381 -8.47 -1.27 -23.37
N ILE A 382 -9.14 -1.49 -24.51
CA ILE A 382 -10.42 -0.87 -24.83
C ILE A 382 -11.54 -1.33 -23.89
N GLU A 383 -11.66 -2.63 -23.61
CA GLU A 383 -12.63 -3.16 -22.66
C GLU A 383 -12.44 -2.53 -21.26
N LYS A 384 -11.19 -2.46 -20.80
CA LYS A 384 -10.82 -1.81 -19.54
C LYS A 384 -11.07 -0.31 -19.55
N ALA A 385 -10.89 0.36 -20.69
CA ALA A 385 -11.16 1.79 -20.86
C ALA A 385 -12.65 2.10 -20.72
N ILE A 386 -13.51 1.28 -21.35
CA ILE A 386 -14.97 1.37 -21.24
C ILE A 386 -15.37 1.19 -19.77
N TYR A 387 -14.87 0.16 -19.11
CA TYR A 387 -15.18 -0.11 -17.69
C TYR A 387 -14.80 1.05 -16.78
N ASN A 388 -13.55 1.54 -16.86
CA ASN A 388 -13.08 2.68 -16.07
C ASN A 388 -13.87 3.97 -16.35
N THR A 389 -14.27 4.20 -17.61
CA THR A 389 -15.02 5.40 -18.00
C THR A 389 -16.45 5.38 -17.47
N ASN A 390 -17.08 4.20 -17.46
CA ASN A 390 -18.39 4.01 -16.83
C ASN A 390 -18.32 4.32 -15.33
N LEU A 391 -17.29 3.82 -14.63
CA LEU A 391 -17.06 4.15 -13.21
C LEU A 391 -16.72 5.65 -12.97
N ALA A 392 -16.31 6.37 -14.00
CA ALA A 392 -16.05 7.80 -13.93
C ALA A 392 -17.28 8.67 -14.22
N ASP A 393 -18.44 8.05 -14.53
CA ASP A 393 -19.68 8.69 -14.98
C ASP A 393 -19.46 9.61 -16.20
N GLN A 394 -18.72 9.11 -17.19
CA GLN A 394 -18.38 9.83 -18.41
C GLN A 394 -18.73 9.04 -19.67
N ILE A 395 -18.77 9.74 -20.80
CA ILE A 395 -19.00 9.13 -22.11
C ILE A 395 -17.77 9.38 -22.98
N VAL A 396 -17.15 8.29 -23.43
CA VAL A 396 -16.04 8.29 -24.38
C VAL A 396 -16.29 7.20 -25.41
N HIS A 397 -16.08 7.50 -26.68
CA HIS A 397 -16.23 6.56 -27.77
C HIS A 397 -14.93 5.80 -27.99
N TYR A 398 -14.87 4.55 -27.53
CA TYR A 398 -13.70 3.70 -27.67
C TYR A 398 -13.75 2.86 -28.94
N ILE A 399 -12.61 2.78 -29.63
CA ILE A 399 -12.48 2.12 -30.92
C ILE A 399 -11.24 1.21 -30.87
N ASN A 400 -11.46 -0.10 -31.00
CA ASN A 400 -10.35 -1.03 -31.17
C ASN A 400 -9.87 -1.03 -32.62
N LYS A 401 -8.76 -0.34 -32.89
CA LYS A 401 -8.19 -0.21 -34.24
C LYS A 401 -6.73 0.25 -34.18
N ASP A 402 -5.98 0.02 -35.24
CA ASP A 402 -4.78 0.81 -35.50
C ASP A 402 -5.20 2.26 -35.84
N CYS A 403 -4.78 3.21 -35.01
CA CYS A 403 -5.08 4.63 -35.17
C CYS A 403 -4.66 5.17 -36.55
N PHE A 404 -3.59 4.67 -37.18
CA PHE A 404 -3.14 5.19 -38.47
C PHE A 404 -4.11 4.87 -39.62
N THR A 405 -4.94 3.84 -39.44
CA THR A 405 -6.03 3.43 -40.36
C THR A 405 -7.40 4.02 -39.97
N PHE A 406 -7.45 4.84 -38.93
CA PHE A 406 -8.68 5.50 -38.49
C PHE A 406 -9.03 6.69 -39.40
N THR A 407 -10.33 6.83 -39.64
CA THR A 407 -10.95 7.90 -40.42
C THR A 407 -12.19 8.38 -39.67
N HIS A 408 -12.44 9.68 -39.70
CA HIS A 408 -13.63 10.30 -39.13
C HIS A 408 -14.09 11.42 -40.06
N ASP A 409 -15.41 11.60 -40.19
CA ASP A 409 -15.98 12.59 -41.12
C ASP A 409 -15.80 14.02 -40.63
N TYR A 410 -15.68 14.21 -39.31
CA TYR A 410 -15.50 15.51 -38.68
C TYR A 410 -14.07 15.67 -38.16
N PRO A 411 -13.48 16.86 -38.28
CA PRO A 411 -12.17 17.14 -37.69
C PRO A 411 -12.26 17.22 -36.16
N PHE A 412 -11.19 16.82 -35.49
CA PHE A 412 -10.99 17.01 -34.06
C PHE A 412 -10.39 18.39 -33.76
N ASP A 413 -10.73 18.94 -32.61
CA ASP A 413 -10.18 20.21 -32.12
C ASP A 413 -8.90 19.99 -31.30
N GLU A 414 -8.79 18.82 -30.66
CA GLU A 414 -7.74 18.52 -29.70
C GLU A 414 -7.30 17.05 -29.82
N ILE A 415 -5.99 16.81 -29.87
CA ILE A 415 -5.40 15.51 -29.53
C ILE A 415 -4.79 15.60 -28.14
N PHE A 416 -5.23 14.76 -27.20
CA PHE A 416 -4.63 14.63 -25.88
C PHE A 416 -4.20 13.20 -25.62
N THR A 417 -2.89 12.94 -25.55
CA THR A 417 -2.39 11.56 -25.58
C THR A 417 -1.09 11.32 -24.80
N GLU A 418 -0.93 10.12 -24.27
CA GLU A 418 0.38 9.58 -23.87
C GLU A 418 0.98 8.83 -25.04
N MET A 419 2.08 9.34 -25.59
CA MET A 419 2.76 8.70 -26.70
C MET A 419 3.42 7.39 -26.29
N PRO A 420 3.35 6.34 -27.13
CA PRO A 420 4.10 5.11 -26.92
C PRO A 420 5.61 5.38 -26.75
N TYR A 421 6.25 4.53 -25.95
CA TYR A 421 7.69 4.57 -25.71
C TYR A 421 8.26 3.15 -25.66
N ALA A 422 9.58 3.03 -25.82
CA ALA A 422 10.24 1.74 -25.87
C ALA A 422 10.14 1.02 -24.53
N THR A 423 9.77 -0.25 -24.59
CA THR A 423 9.67 -1.15 -23.43
C THR A 423 10.39 -2.45 -23.78
N GLY A 424 10.46 -3.41 -22.87
CA GLY A 424 11.00 -4.73 -23.21
C GLY A 424 10.30 -5.43 -24.40
N GLN A 425 9.09 -4.97 -24.78
CA GLN A 425 8.31 -5.51 -25.91
C GLN A 425 8.36 -4.65 -27.19
N LYS A 426 8.64 -3.34 -27.09
CA LYS A 426 8.70 -2.42 -28.24
C LYS A 426 10.10 -1.83 -28.37
N THR A 427 10.71 -2.04 -29.52
CA THR A 427 12.05 -1.54 -29.85
C THR A 427 12.03 -0.04 -30.11
N GLU A 428 13.20 0.61 -30.00
CA GLU A 428 13.36 2.03 -30.33
C GLU A 428 12.99 2.33 -31.80
N ALA A 429 13.25 1.38 -32.72
CA ALA A 429 12.93 1.54 -34.14
C ALA A 429 11.41 1.55 -34.39
N GLU A 430 10.66 0.64 -33.76
CA GLU A 430 9.19 0.63 -33.85
C GLU A 430 8.59 1.92 -33.26
N ILE A 431 9.17 2.44 -32.17
CA ILE A 431 8.72 3.69 -31.58
C ILE A 431 9.04 4.88 -32.48
N LEU A 432 10.19 4.92 -33.14
CA LEU A 432 10.50 5.96 -34.12
C LEU A 432 9.46 5.97 -35.26
N GLU A 433 9.10 4.81 -35.79
CA GLU A 433 8.09 4.65 -36.84
C GLU A 433 6.71 5.17 -36.40
N VAL A 434 6.32 4.92 -35.15
CA VAL A 434 5.07 5.47 -34.58
C VAL A 434 5.08 7.00 -34.62
N TYR A 435 6.19 7.66 -34.27
CA TYR A 435 6.27 9.12 -34.29
C TYR A 435 6.29 9.66 -35.72
N GLU A 436 6.97 8.98 -36.65
CA GLU A 436 6.98 9.33 -38.06
C GLU A 436 5.57 9.31 -38.66
N LYS A 437 4.75 8.31 -38.32
CA LYS A 437 3.36 8.19 -38.78
C LYS A 437 2.40 9.11 -38.03
N PHE A 438 2.67 9.44 -36.78
CA PHE A 438 1.79 10.22 -35.91
C PHE A 438 1.52 11.63 -36.44
N PHE A 439 2.53 12.40 -36.84
CA PHE A 439 2.29 13.79 -37.24
C PHE A 439 1.51 13.94 -38.56
N PRO A 440 1.77 13.14 -39.62
CA PRO A 440 0.90 13.09 -40.78
C PRO A 440 -0.54 12.68 -40.43
N PHE A 441 -0.72 11.72 -39.52
CA PHE A 441 -2.03 11.33 -39.02
C PHE A 441 -2.73 12.48 -38.28
N ALA A 442 -2.05 13.12 -37.34
CA ALA A 442 -2.57 14.24 -36.57
C ALA A 442 -3.02 15.39 -37.48
N LYS A 443 -2.21 15.74 -38.50
CA LYS A 443 -2.55 16.76 -39.49
C LYS A 443 -3.81 16.43 -40.31
N ARG A 444 -4.07 15.14 -40.55
CA ARG A 444 -5.25 14.69 -41.29
C ARG A 444 -6.53 14.78 -40.46
N VAL A 445 -6.45 14.49 -39.16
CA VAL A 445 -7.63 14.38 -38.29
C VAL A 445 -7.95 15.66 -37.53
N LEU A 446 -6.97 16.55 -37.34
CA LEU A 446 -7.18 17.85 -36.69
C LEU A 446 -7.74 18.89 -37.65
N GLY A 447 -8.57 19.79 -37.13
CA GLY A 447 -8.94 21.03 -37.81
C GLY A 447 -7.74 21.98 -37.95
N PRO A 448 -7.84 23.04 -38.78
CA PRO A 448 -6.74 23.99 -39.01
C PRO A 448 -6.19 24.66 -37.74
N GLU A 449 -7.03 24.82 -36.72
CA GLU A 449 -6.67 25.41 -35.42
C GLU A 449 -6.46 24.36 -34.33
N GLY A 450 -6.42 23.08 -34.69
CA GLY A 450 -6.37 21.96 -33.77
C GLY A 450 -5.07 21.93 -32.96
N THR A 451 -5.17 21.51 -31.70
CA THR A 451 -4.04 21.48 -30.77
C THR A 451 -3.63 20.05 -30.46
N ILE A 452 -2.33 19.77 -30.41
CA ILE A 452 -1.77 18.51 -29.91
C ILE A 452 -1.19 18.76 -28.53
N ILE A 453 -1.69 18.04 -27.52
CA ILE A 453 -1.17 18.00 -26.16
C ILE A 453 -0.68 16.58 -25.93
N MET A 454 0.63 16.36 -25.95
CA MET A 454 1.20 15.02 -25.85
C MET A 454 2.18 14.87 -24.70
N TYR A 455 2.09 13.76 -23.99
CA TYR A 455 3.08 13.33 -23.02
C TYR A 455 4.01 12.30 -23.66
N THR A 456 5.33 12.51 -23.58
CA THR A 456 6.32 11.72 -24.31
C THR A 456 7.63 11.55 -23.54
N ARG A 457 8.35 10.45 -23.81
CA ARG A 457 9.76 10.25 -23.41
C ARG A 457 10.75 10.56 -24.54
N ASN A 458 10.25 10.78 -25.75
CA ASN A 458 11.04 10.91 -26.98
C ASN A 458 10.95 12.33 -27.53
N ARG A 459 11.38 13.30 -26.70
CA ARG A 459 11.35 14.73 -27.03
C ARG A 459 11.95 15.06 -28.40
N GLU A 460 13.07 14.44 -28.74
CA GLU A 460 13.78 14.74 -29.98
C GLU A 460 13.02 14.22 -31.22
N TYR A 461 12.27 13.12 -31.10
CA TYR A 461 11.39 12.66 -32.19
C TYR A 461 10.25 13.66 -32.44
N VAL A 462 9.67 14.24 -31.38
CA VAL A 462 8.65 15.29 -31.52
C VAL A 462 9.20 16.48 -32.29
N LYS A 463 10.38 16.99 -31.92
CA LYS A 463 11.01 18.11 -32.63
C LYS A 463 11.30 17.79 -34.09
N GLN A 464 11.78 16.58 -34.37
CA GLN A 464 12.13 16.14 -35.71
C GLN A 464 10.91 16.07 -36.63
N PHE A 465 9.80 15.48 -36.17
CA PHE A 465 8.65 15.19 -37.03
C PHE A 465 7.57 16.28 -37.01
N ALA A 466 7.42 17.05 -35.92
CA ALA A 466 6.46 18.15 -35.87
C ALA A 466 6.70 19.17 -36.98
N VAL A 467 7.95 19.59 -37.19
CA VAL A 467 8.34 20.56 -38.22
C VAL A 467 8.02 20.05 -39.62
N LYS A 468 8.27 18.76 -39.89
CA LYS A 468 7.98 18.15 -41.21
C LYS A 468 6.49 18.17 -41.56
N SER A 469 5.61 18.18 -40.55
CA SER A 469 4.16 18.24 -40.74
C SER A 469 3.57 19.64 -40.57
N ASN A 470 4.39 20.67 -40.41
CA ASN A 470 4.02 22.08 -40.15
C ASN A 470 3.36 22.33 -38.79
N PHE A 471 3.65 21.52 -37.77
CA PHE A 471 3.28 21.83 -36.39
C PHE A 471 4.35 22.67 -35.72
N ARG A 472 3.93 23.71 -34.99
CA ARG A 472 4.77 24.55 -34.14
C ARG A 472 4.64 24.12 -32.69
N ILE A 473 5.76 23.86 -32.03
CA ILE A 473 5.79 23.62 -30.58
C ILE A 473 5.56 24.96 -29.86
N LEU A 474 4.44 25.05 -29.12
CA LEU A 474 4.08 26.22 -28.32
C LEU A 474 4.71 26.16 -26.93
N LYS A 475 4.77 24.97 -26.35
CA LYS A 475 5.28 24.76 -24.99
C LYS A 475 5.93 23.39 -24.87
N GLU A 476 6.99 23.35 -24.06
CA GLU A 476 7.65 22.12 -23.64
C GLU A 476 7.84 22.18 -22.13
N ILE A 477 7.32 21.18 -21.42
CA ILE A 477 7.34 21.12 -19.95
C ILE A 477 7.92 19.77 -19.54
N LYS A 478 9.07 19.79 -18.85
CA LYS A 478 9.70 18.56 -18.34
C LYS A 478 8.90 18.00 -17.18
N ILE A 479 8.52 16.73 -17.20
CA ILE A 479 7.65 16.08 -16.20
C ILE A 479 8.45 15.17 -15.26
N THR A 480 9.38 14.37 -15.78
CA THR A 480 10.30 13.56 -14.95
C THR A 480 11.75 13.73 -15.41
N GLN A 481 12.69 13.53 -14.49
CA GLN A 481 14.13 13.60 -14.80
C GLN A 481 14.73 12.23 -15.17
N ARG A 482 14.26 11.13 -14.56
CA ARG A 482 14.79 9.77 -14.76
C ARG A 482 13.67 8.72 -14.61
N PRO A 483 13.23 8.06 -15.70
CA PRO A 483 13.53 8.43 -17.09
C PRO A 483 13.06 9.85 -17.39
N GLU A 484 13.68 10.51 -18.37
CA GLU A 484 13.27 11.85 -18.76
C GLU A 484 11.94 11.79 -19.54
N SER A 485 11.03 12.74 -19.26
CA SER A 485 9.77 12.85 -20.00
C SER A 485 9.27 14.29 -20.05
N TYR A 486 8.40 14.57 -21.02
CA TYR A 486 7.94 15.91 -21.35
C TYR A 486 6.46 15.90 -21.70
N LEU A 487 5.76 16.96 -21.31
CA LEU A 487 4.49 17.38 -21.88
C LEU A 487 4.79 18.43 -22.94
N MET A 488 4.34 18.19 -24.17
CA MET A 488 4.59 19.05 -25.31
C MET A 488 3.25 19.48 -25.91
N ILE A 489 3.11 20.79 -26.12
CA ILE A 489 1.91 21.40 -26.69
C ILE A 489 2.29 21.97 -28.05
N LEU A 490 1.55 21.57 -29.09
CA LEU A 490 1.81 21.92 -30.48
C LEU A 490 0.52 22.41 -31.16
N LYS A 491 0.69 23.24 -32.18
CA LYS A 491 -0.38 23.73 -33.05
C LYS A 491 0.10 23.85 -34.48
#